data_AF-A0A6P1MI14-F1
#
_entry.id   AF-A0A6P1MI14-F1
#
_cell.length_a   1.000
_cell.length_b   1.000
_cell.length_c   1.000
_cell.angle_alpha   90.00
_cell.angle_beta   90.00
_cell.angle_gamma   90.00
#
_symmetry.space_group_name_H-M   'P 1'
#
loop_
_entity.id
_entity.type
_entity.pdbx_description
1 polymer ?
#
loop_
_entity_poly.entity_id
_entity_poly.type
_entity_poly.pdbx_seq_one_letter_code
_entity_poly.pdbx_strand_id
1 'polypeptide(L)'
;MRKKVLRLIVTFENTQQALACEKRCREQGIGERLIPVPGQISAGCGLAWKGELQHRRKIEKLLLKNQIAYEGFYETYLLESYTCEEHKLVDLLEPHIKCVAFVGAGGKTTTIYNLAEQLASLGKRVIITTTTHIYQPLELETASDIVSLEQILQNNKIAVAGIPLKEGKLTGLESESAAQLKKYADYVLIEADGARNLPVKVPAEHEPVIPEYADMVIGVVGMDCMGRSIESACFRKEKATELLNAVPNKTVTEDHLITEEDIMQIVISERGLRKDVGQKPFKLILNKVHDQNTRQSAETIIKLLKSRGIEECLITSYNEKERA
;
A
#
# COMPACT_ATOMS: atom_id res chain seq x y z
N MET A 1 11.52 6.64 6.31
CA MET A 1 12.84 7.06 5.77
C MET A 1 13.01 8.58 5.92
N ARG A 2 14.23 9.11 6.17
CA ARG A 2 14.49 10.56 6.34
C ARG A 2 15.05 11.17 5.05
N LYS A 3 14.41 12.18 4.46
CA LYS A 3 14.90 12.92 3.28
C LYS A 3 15.42 14.29 3.70
N LYS A 4 16.49 14.77 3.06
CA LYS A 4 16.90 16.18 3.13
C LYS A 4 15.88 17.03 2.37
N VAL A 5 15.08 17.81 3.08
CA VAL A 5 14.10 18.72 2.48
C VAL A 5 14.49 20.15 2.83
N LEU A 6 14.52 21.02 1.82
CA LEU A 6 14.81 22.44 2.02
C LEU A 6 13.63 23.10 2.73
N ARG A 7 13.91 23.74 3.86
CA ARG A 7 12.91 24.37 4.73
C ARG A 7 13.33 25.79 5.10
N LEU A 8 12.33 26.62 5.37
CA LEU A 8 12.50 27.94 5.96
C LEU A 8 12.63 27.79 7.47
N ILE A 9 13.66 28.38 8.05
CA ILE A 9 13.92 28.39 9.49
C ILE A 9 13.96 29.82 9.99
N VAL A 10 13.23 30.10 11.06
CA VAL A 10 13.24 31.39 11.76
C VAL A 10 13.79 31.19 13.16
N THR A 11 14.84 31.92 13.51
CA THR A 11 15.47 31.84 14.83
C THR A 11 15.10 33.03 15.69
N PHE A 12 15.24 32.88 17.01
CA PHE A 12 14.81 33.86 18.00
C PHE A 12 15.87 34.01 19.10
N GLU A 13 15.93 35.19 19.70
CA GLU A 13 16.86 35.48 20.79
C GLU A 13 16.47 34.75 22.08
N ASN A 14 15.16 34.56 22.31
CA ASN A 14 14.63 33.88 23.48
C ASN A 14 13.43 32.98 23.17
N THR A 15 13.18 32.02 24.07
CA THR A 15 12.10 31.03 23.94
C THR A 15 10.71 31.65 23.92
N GLN A 16 10.50 32.81 24.55
CA GLN A 16 9.19 33.48 24.57
C GLN A 16 8.80 33.96 23.17
N GLN A 17 9.75 34.52 22.41
CA GLN A 17 9.55 34.92 21.01
C GLN A 17 9.24 33.71 20.12
N ALA A 18 9.97 32.61 20.28
CA ALA A 18 9.74 31.38 19.53
C ALA A 18 8.34 30.80 19.76
N LEU A 19 7.91 30.70 21.02
CA LEU A 19 6.57 30.22 21.39
C LEU A 19 5.46 31.16 20.91
N ALA A 20 5.68 32.48 20.98
CA ALA A 20 4.76 33.47 20.45
C ALA A 20 4.60 33.31 18.93
N CYS A 21 5.71 33.10 18.21
CA CYS A 21 5.68 32.84 16.77
C CYS A 21 4.84 31.62 16.42
N GLU A 22 5.08 30.47 17.08
CA GLU A 22 4.32 29.24 16.82
C GLU A 22 2.82 29.44 17.05
N LYS A 23 2.45 30.08 18.16
CA LYS A 23 1.06 30.37 18.49
C LYS A 23 0.39 31.20 17.40
N ARG A 24 1.03 32.29 16.95
CA ARG A 24 0.47 33.16 15.90
C ARG A 24 0.41 32.48 14.54
N CYS A 25 1.40 31.65 14.20
CA CYS A 25 1.39 30.89 12.95
C CYS A 25 0.20 29.92 12.93
N ARG A 26 -0.05 29.23 14.04
CA ARG A 26 -1.19 28.32 14.22
C ARG A 26 -2.53 29.05 14.09
N GLU A 27 -2.69 30.22 14.70
CA GLU A 27 -3.90 31.05 14.62
C GLU A 27 -4.21 31.55 13.19
N GLN A 28 -3.21 31.66 12.31
CA GLN A 28 -3.34 32.18 10.95
C GLN A 28 -3.28 31.09 9.87
N GLY A 29 -3.27 29.81 10.27
CA GLY A 29 -3.15 28.68 9.34
C GLY A 29 -1.83 28.67 8.55
N ILE A 30 -0.80 29.38 9.04
CA ILE A 30 0.55 29.33 8.48
C ILE A 30 1.20 28.11 9.13
N GLY A 31 1.16 26.99 8.41
CA GLY A 31 1.60 25.70 8.92
C GLY A 31 3.07 25.66 9.32
N GLU A 32 3.33 24.69 10.21
CA GLU A 32 4.60 24.24 10.82
C GLU A 32 4.93 24.76 12.25
N ARG A 33 5.93 24.10 12.86
CA ARG A 33 6.16 23.94 14.32
C ARG A 33 7.54 24.41 14.76
N LEU A 34 7.72 24.56 16.07
CA LEU A 34 9.05 24.70 16.65
C LEU A 34 9.86 23.41 16.55
N ILE A 35 11.14 23.56 16.28
CA ILE A 35 12.17 22.53 16.30
C ILE A 35 13.39 23.04 17.09
N PRO A 36 14.27 22.14 17.57
CA PRO A 36 15.61 22.54 17.98
C PRO A 36 16.33 23.22 16.81
N VAL A 37 17.13 24.24 17.10
CA VAL A 37 17.93 24.94 16.09
C VAL A 37 18.81 23.91 15.36
N PRO A 38 18.73 23.80 14.02
CA PRO A 38 19.56 22.88 13.26
C PRO A 38 21.04 23.20 13.50
N GLY A 39 21.90 22.18 13.67
CA GLY A 39 23.32 22.39 13.99
C GLY A 39 24.16 23.14 12.94
N GLN A 40 23.56 23.51 11.80
CA GLN A 40 24.14 24.37 10.76
C GLN A 40 23.85 25.85 10.99
N ILE A 41 23.03 26.19 11.99
CA ILE A 41 22.56 27.54 12.33
C ILE A 41 22.95 27.82 13.78
N SER A 42 23.49 29.02 14.04
CA SER A 42 23.70 29.52 15.40
C SER A 42 22.52 30.42 15.79
N ALA A 43 21.96 30.23 16.97
CA ALA A 43 20.84 31.05 17.48
C ALA A 43 20.80 31.08 19.00
N GLY A 44 20.27 32.18 19.56
CA GLY A 44 20.34 32.50 20.98
C GLY A 44 19.57 31.54 21.91
N CYS A 45 18.37 31.09 21.52
CA CYS A 45 17.48 30.34 22.42
C CYS A 45 17.40 28.82 22.20
N GLY A 46 18.12 28.28 21.22
CA GLY A 46 18.10 26.85 20.89
C GLY A 46 16.80 26.35 20.22
N LEU A 47 15.80 27.21 20.01
CA LEU A 47 14.56 26.91 19.28
C LEU A 47 14.45 27.73 18.00
N ALA A 48 13.88 27.11 16.97
CA ALA A 48 13.59 27.76 15.71
C ALA A 48 12.21 27.33 15.20
N TRP A 49 11.51 28.24 14.53
CA TRP A 49 10.28 27.91 13.81
C TRP A 49 10.65 27.39 12.43
N LYS A 50 10.13 26.21 12.08
CA LYS A 50 10.29 25.58 10.78
C LYS A 50 9.07 25.89 9.93
N GLY A 51 9.23 26.07 8.62
CA GLY A 51 8.16 26.33 7.67
C GLY A 51 8.52 26.02 6.21
N GLU A 52 7.53 26.09 5.33
CA GLU A 52 7.77 26.04 3.89
C GLU A 52 8.33 27.37 3.36
N LEU A 53 9.17 27.30 2.33
CA LEU A 53 9.81 28.47 1.71
C LEU A 53 8.79 29.50 1.19
N GLN A 54 7.66 29.02 0.66
CA GLN A 54 6.58 29.88 0.16
C GLN A 54 5.92 30.73 1.26
N HIS A 55 6.07 30.35 2.53
CA HIS A 55 5.51 31.09 3.65
C HIS A 55 6.38 32.27 4.10
N ARG A 56 7.60 32.45 3.57
CA ARG A 56 8.54 33.51 4.00
C ARG A 56 7.90 34.89 4.14
N ARG A 57 7.25 35.38 3.09
CA ARG A 57 6.58 36.69 3.11
C ARG A 57 5.40 36.75 4.07
N LYS A 58 4.69 35.62 4.28
CA LYS A 58 3.53 35.57 5.19
C LYS A 58 3.99 35.62 6.65
N ILE A 59 5.01 34.84 7.02
CA ILE A 59 5.53 34.83 8.38
C ILE A 59 6.26 36.14 8.73
N GLU A 60 7.01 36.74 7.81
CA GLU A 60 7.66 38.03 8.04
C GLU A 60 6.64 39.13 8.39
N LYS A 61 5.55 39.22 7.62
CA LYS A 61 4.43 40.12 7.92
C LYS A 61 3.74 39.81 9.24
N LEU A 62 3.60 38.52 9.57
CA LEU A 62 2.99 38.08 10.81
C LEU A 62 3.80 38.51 12.04
N LEU A 63 5.11 38.29 12.01
CA LEU A 63 6.03 38.65 13.08
C LEU A 63 6.03 40.17 13.29
N LEU A 64 6.09 40.94 12.20
CA LEU A 64 6.03 42.40 12.24
C LEU A 64 4.72 42.91 12.85
N LYS A 65 3.58 42.39 12.38
CA LYS A 65 2.25 42.79 12.85
C LYS A 65 2.06 42.50 14.35
N ASN A 66 2.67 41.41 14.85
CA ASN A 66 2.54 40.98 16.24
C ASN A 66 3.70 41.44 17.13
N GLN A 67 4.62 42.28 16.61
CA GLN A 67 5.79 42.79 17.33
C GLN A 67 6.66 41.66 17.93
N ILE A 68 6.79 40.55 17.21
CA ILE A 68 7.63 39.42 17.60
C ILE A 68 8.99 39.61 16.92
N ALA A 69 10.01 39.95 17.71
CA ALA A 69 11.38 40.03 17.22
C ALA A 69 11.92 38.64 16.85
N TYR A 70 12.80 38.59 15.86
CA TYR A 70 13.47 37.38 15.36
C TYR A 70 14.94 37.70 15.10
N GLU A 71 15.78 36.68 15.17
CA GLU A 71 17.24 36.80 14.98
C GLU A 71 17.62 36.62 13.50
N GLY A 72 16.94 35.71 12.78
CA GLY A 72 17.20 35.54 11.35
C GLY A 72 16.26 34.58 10.63
N PHE A 73 16.33 34.66 9.30
CA PHE A 73 15.65 33.76 8.36
C PHE A 73 16.70 32.97 7.56
N TYR A 74 16.57 31.64 7.58
CA TYR A 74 17.51 30.72 6.94
C TYR A 74 16.77 29.73 6.05
N GLU A 75 17.47 29.24 5.03
CA GLU A 75 17.01 28.15 4.17
C GLU A 75 18.01 27.01 4.33
N THR A 76 17.58 25.89 4.91
CA THR A 76 18.46 24.75 5.17
C THR A 76 17.75 23.42 4.92
N TYR A 77 18.55 22.40 4.60
CA TYR A 77 18.09 21.05 4.40
C TYR A 77 17.93 20.34 5.75
N LEU A 78 16.69 20.01 6.11
CA LEU A 78 16.38 19.20 7.27
C LEU A 78 16.11 17.75 6.88
N LEU A 79 16.53 16.81 7.74
CA LEU A 79 16.16 15.40 7.61
C LEU A 79 14.73 15.20 8.12
N GLU A 80 13.77 15.08 7.22
CA GLU A 80 12.35 14.87 7.54
C GLU A 80 11.89 13.46 7.21
N SER A 81 11.08 12.87 8.09
CA SER A 81 10.36 11.62 7.83
C SER A 81 9.25 11.87 6.81
N TYR A 82 9.30 11.17 5.68
CA TYR A 82 8.26 11.24 4.64
C TYR A 82 7.08 10.34 5.04
N THR A 83 5.86 10.89 4.96
CA THR A 83 4.62 10.13 4.83
C THR A 83 4.11 10.42 3.42
N CYS A 84 4.02 9.40 2.56
CA CYS A 84 3.27 9.51 1.31
C CYS A 84 1.84 9.96 1.63
N GLU A 85 1.17 10.69 0.75
CA GLU A 85 -0.30 10.70 0.78
C GLU A 85 -0.76 9.24 0.67
N GLU A 86 -1.24 8.69 1.80
CA GLU A 86 -1.81 7.36 1.85
C GLU A 86 -3.18 7.44 1.19
N HIS A 87 -3.24 7.15 -0.11
CA HIS A 87 -4.48 6.66 -0.68
C HIS A 87 -4.87 5.42 0.12
N LYS A 88 -6.05 5.43 0.73
CA LYS A 88 -6.48 4.36 1.60
C LYS A 88 -6.88 3.18 0.71
N LEU A 89 -6.63 1.95 1.16
CA LEU A 89 -7.03 0.75 0.41
C LEU A 89 -8.53 0.73 0.15
N VAL A 90 -9.33 1.29 1.07
CA VAL A 90 -10.78 1.43 0.92
C VAL A 90 -11.20 2.28 -0.27
N ASP A 91 -10.35 3.18 -0.76
CA ASP A 91 -10.64 4.02 -1.93
C ASP A 91 -10.66 3.21 -3.24
N LEU A 92 -10.16 1.97 -3.21
CA LEU A 92 -10.29 1.03 -4.32
C LEU A 92 -11.70 0.43 -4.42
N LEU A 93 -12.52 0.53 -3.39
CA LEU A 93 -13.82 -0.16 -3.36
C LEU A 93 -14.95 0.78 -3.73
N GLU A 94 -15.68 0.44 -4.79
CA GLU A 94 -16.91 1.13 -5.14
C GLU A 94 -18.08 0.66 -4.24
N PRO A 95 -19.12 1.48 -4.03
CA PRO A 95 -20.18 1.17 -3.06
C PRO A 95 -20.94 -0.15 -3.29
N HIS A 96 -20.94 -0.65 -4.53
CA HIS A 96 -21.63 -1.89 -4.91
C HIS A 96 -20.75 -3.14 -4.77
N ILE A 97 -19.43 -2.98 -4.57
CA ILE A 97 -18.48 -4.08 -4.44
C ILE A 97 -18.58 -4.68 -3.04
N LYS A 98 -18.82 -5.99 -2.96
CA LYS A 98 -18.82 -6.73 -1.68
C LYS A 98 -17.77 -7.83 -1.64
N CYS A 99 -17.48 -8.47 -2.77
CA CYS A 99 -16.52 -9.56 -2.85
C CYS A 99 -15.34 -9.19 -3.72
N VAL A 100 -14.15 -9.25 -3.13
CA VAL A 100 -12.92 -8.81 -3.78
C VAL A 100 -11.93 -9.97 -3.78
N ALA A 101 -11.54 -10.42 -4.97
CA ALA A 101 -10.52 -11.44 -5.14
C ALA A 101 -9.15 -10.80 -5.34
N PHE A 102 -8.14 -11.28 -4.61
CA PHE A 102 -6.76 -10.82 -4.70
C PHE A 102 -5.91 -11.87 -5.42
N VAL A 103 -5.25 -11.45 -6.50
CA VAL A 103 -4.39 -12.29 -7.34
C VAL A 103 -2.97 -11.74 -7.40
N GLY A 104 -2.02 -12.57 -7.81
CA GLY A 104 -0.62 -12.16 -7.98
C GLY A 104 0.25 -12.45 -6.76
N ALA A 105 1.09 -11.50 -6.36
CA ALA A 105 2.16 -11.74 -5.38
C ALA A 105 2.59 -10.46 -4.66
N GLY A 106 3.62 -10.52 -3.80
CA GLY A 106 4.16 -9.31 -3.17
C GLY A 106 3.30 -8.69 -2.06
N GLY A 107 2.74 -9.52 -1.16
CA GLY A 107 2.05 -9.04 0.05
C GLY A 107 0.53 -8.99 -0.05
N LYS A 108 -0.08 -9.93 -0.78
CA LYS A 108 -1.54 -10.08 -0.86
C LYS A 108 -2.20 -10.23 0.50
N THR A 109 -1.76 -11.19 1.30
CA THR A 109 -2.30 -11.46 2.64
C THR A 109 -2.21 -10.23 3.54
N THR A 110 -1.06 -9.55 3.56
CA THR A 110 -0.87 -8.30 4.29
C THR A 110 -1.83 -7.20 3.81
N THR A 111 -2.00 -7.07 2.49
CA THR A 111 -2.92 -6.10 1.89
C THR A 111 -4.38 -6.39 2.26
N ILE A 112 -4.79 -7.66 2.23
CA ILE A 112 -6.11 -8.11 2.65
C ILE A 112 -6.36 -7.72 4.11
N TYR A 113 -5.39 -7.97 5.00
CA TYR A 113 -5.52 -7.62 6.42
C TYR A 113 -5.61 -6.11 6.65
N ASN A 114 -4.75 -5.33 6.00
CA ASN A 114 -4.79 -3.86 6.09
C ASN A 114 -6.12 -3.30 5.57
N LEU A 115 -6.65 -3.85 4.47
CA LEU A 115 -7.96 -3.45 3.97
C LEU A 115 -9.09 -3.85 4.92
N ALA A 116 -9.04 -5.06 5.49
CA ALA A 116 -10.03 -5.53 6.46
C ALA A 116 -10.09 -4.62 7.69
N GLU A 117 -8.95 -4.18 8.20
CA GLU A 117 -8.86 -3.25 9.33
C GLU A 117 -9.40 -1.87 8.99
N GLN A 118 -9.05 -1.32 7.83
CA GLN A 118 -9.59 -0.04 7.39
C GLN A 118 -11.12 -0.11 7.27
N LEU A 119 -11.66 -1.19 6.70
CA LEU A 119 -13.10 -1.42 6.61
C LEU A 119 -13.75 -1.59 7.99
N ALA A 120 -13.14 -2.37 8.89
CA ALA A 120 -13.61 -2.56 10.26
C ALA A 120 -13.62 -1.24 11.06
N SER A 121 -12.62 -0.38 10.85
CA SER A 121 -12.56 0.96 11.46
C SER A 121 -13.70 1.88 10.99
N LEU A 122 -14.25 1.61 9.81
CA LEU A 122 -15.47 2.24 9.27
C LEU A 122 -16.76 1.52 9.72
N GLY A 123 -16.66 0.60 10.69
CA GLY A 123 -17.78 -0.13 11.28
C GLY A 123 -18.28 -1.32 10.46
N LYS A 124 -17.63 -1.65 9.34
CA LYS A 124 -18.03 -2.72 8.42
C LYS A 124 -17.65 -4.10 8.96
N ARG A 125 -18.50 -5.09 8.71
CA ARG A 125 -18.18 -6.51 8.93
C ARG A 125 -17.43 -7.04 7.73
N VAL A 126 -16.31 -7.72 7.97
CA VAL A 126 -15.42 -8.23 6.94
C VAL A 126 -15.15 -9.71 7.19
N ILE A 127 -15.32 -10.52 6.15
CA ILE A 127 -14.86 -11.91 6.13
C ILE A 127 -13.62 -11.99 5.25
N ILE A 128 -12.56 -12.62 5.76
CA ILE A 128 -11.39 -13.00 4.97
C ILE A 128 -11.48 -14.49 4.68
N THR A 129 -11.26 -14.88 3.43
CA THR A 129 -11.23 -16.30 3.03
C THR A 129 -10.23 -16.50 1.90
N THR A 130 -10.12 -17.73 1.41
CA THR A 130 -9.25 -18.09 0.30
C THR A 130 -9.91 -19.15 -0.56
N THR A 131 -9.52 -19.22 -1.84
CA THR A 131 -9.81 -20.39 -2.70
C THR A 131 -8.64 -21.36 -2.78
N THR A 132 -7.51 -21.02 -2.15
CA THR A 132 -6.29 -21.82 -2.12
C THR A 132 -5.84 -22.02 -0.68
N HIS A 133 -4.54 -22.19 -0.44
CA HIS A 133 -4.01 -22.41 0.90
C HIS A 133 -3.41 -21.10 1.40
N ILE A 134 -3.96 -20.53 2.49
CA ILE A 134 -3.36 -19.38 3.19
C ILE A 134 -2.77 -19.82 4.51
N TYR A 135 -1.84 -19.04 5.05
CA TYR A 135 -1.44 -19.22 6.45
C TYR A 135 -2.56 -18.72 7.37
N GLN A 136 -2.84 -19.49 8.41
CA GLN A 136 -3.78 -19.10 9.44
C GLN A 136 -3.22 -17.86 10.16
N PRO A 137 -3.95 -16.75 10.18
CA PRO A 137 -3.55 -15.59 10.98
C PRO A 137 -3.59 -15.94 12.48
N LEU A 138 -2.50 -15.64 13.18
CA LEU A 138 -2.38 -15.88 14.62
C LEU A 138 -3.30 -14.96 15.46
N GLU A 139 -3.60 -13.77 14.95
CA GLU A 139 -4.31 -12.71 15.67
C GLU A 139 -5.82 -12.63 15.35
N LEU A 140 -6.30 -13.39 14.36
CA LEU A 140 -7.70 -13.33 13.93
C LEU A 140 -8.42 -14.65 14.19
N GLU A 141 -9.62 -14.55 14.73
CA GLU A 141 -10.47 -15.71 14.98
C GLU A 141 -10.89 -16.35 13.65
N THR A 142 -10.78 -17.68 13.60
CA THR A 142 -11.05 -18.50 12.41
C THR A 142 -12.27 -19.38 12.66
N ALA A 143 -13.19 -19.41 11.70
CA ALA A 143 -14.34 -20.30 11.66
C ALA A 143 -14.27 -21.26 10.47
N SER A 144 -14.58 -22.53 10.74
CA SER A 144 -14.71 -23.58 9.73
C SER A 144 -16.14 -23.80 9.22
N ASP A 145 -17.12 -23.12 9.82
CA ASP A 145 -18.54 -23.23 9.49
C ASP A 145 -19.27 -21.89 9.73
N ILE A 146 -20.48 -21.77 9.18
CA ILE A 146 -21.27 -20.52 9.21
C ILE A 146 -21.70 -20.14 10.63
N VAL A 147 -22.02 -21.11 11.48
CA VAL A 147 -22.52 -20.84 12.84
C VAL A 147 -21.42 -20.20 13.68
N SER A 148 -20.23 -20.80 13.65
CA SER A 148 -19.04 -20.26 14.30
C SER A 148 -18.66 -18.88 13.73
N LEU A 149 -18.79 -18.70 12.41
CA LEU A 149 -18.49 -17.43 11.76
C LEU A 149 -19.41 -16.30 12.23
N GLU A 150 -20.72 -16.57 12.35
CA GLU A 150 -21.68 -15.61 12.87
C GLU A 150 -21.36 -15.20 14.31
N GLN A 151 -20.98 -16.16 15.17
CA GLN A 151 -20.60 -15.88 16.55
C GLN A 151 -19.38 -14.96 16.65
N ILE A 152 -18.35 -15.18 15.83
CA ILE A 152 -17.18 -14.30 15.77
C ILE A 152 -17.62 -12.89 15.33
N LEU A 153 -18.45 -12.79 14.29
CA LEU A 153 -18.90 -11.50 13.73
C LEU A 153 -19.85 -10.70 14.65
N GLN A 154 -20.43 -11.34 15.67
CA GLN A 154 -21.20 -10.66 16.71
C GLN A 154 -20.29 -9.90 17.69
N ASN A 155 -19.11 -10.45 17.97
CA ASN A 155 -18.16 -9.88 18.93
C ASN A 155 -17.06 -9.06 18.26
N ASN A 156 -16.72 -9.38 17.01
CA ASN A 156 -15.66 -8.77 16.24
C ASN A 156 -16.15 -8.32 14.86
N LYS A 157 -15.48 -7.33 14.26
CA LYS A 157 -15.80 -6.87 12.91
C LYS A 157 -15.11 -7.68 11.81
N ILE A 158 -14.10 -8.47 12.14
CA ILE A 158 -13.32 -9.26 11.20
C ILE A 158 -13.38 -10.73 11.62
N ALA A 159 -13.63 -11.62 10.67
CA ALA A 159 -13.56 -13.06 10.86
C ALA A 159 -12.86 -13.74 9.68
N VAL A 160 -12.17 -14.85 9.94
CA VAL A 160 -11.51 -15.64 8.90
C VAL A 160 -12.32 -16.91 8.67
N ALA A 161 -12.71 -17.16 7.42
CA ALA A 161 -13.46 -18.34 7.03
C ALA A 161 -12.55 -19.33 6.28
N GLY A 162 -12.32 -20.50 6.87
CA GLY A 162 -11.49 -21.54 6.26
C GLY A 162 -11.37 -22.80 7.11
N ILE A 163 -11.02 -23.91 6.46
CA ILE A 163 -10.82 -25.20 7.11
C ILE A 163 -9.33 -25.36 7.46
N PRO A 164 -8.97 -25.58 8.73
CA PRO A 164 -7.59 -25.82 9.12
C PRO A 164 -6.98 -27.05 8.47
N LEU A 165 -5.73 -26.90 8.03
CA LEU A 165 -4.87 -27.94 7.48
C LEU A 165 -3.58 -28.05 8.32
N LYS A 166 -2.74 -29.03 7.96
CA LYS A 166 -1.41 -29.19 8.57
C LYS A 166 -0.55 -27.93 8.33
N GLU A 167 0.47 -27.75 9.19
CA GLU A 167 1.44 -26.64 9.11
C GLU A 167 0.83 -25.24 9.29
N GLY A 168 -0.32 -25.12 9.95
CA GLY A 168 -0.94 -23.82 10.23
C GLY A 168 -1.50 -23.15 8.97
N LYS A 169 -1.92 -23.92 7.98
CA LYS A 169 -2.59 -23.41 6.77
C LYS A 169 -4.11 -23.57 6.88
N LEU A 170 -4.84 -22.73 6.15
CA LEU A 170 -6.29 -22.85 5.93
C LEU A 170 -6.54 -23.12 4.45
N THR A 171 -7.55 -23.92 4.16
CA THR A 171 -8.17 -23.98 2.82
C THR A 171 -9.54 -23.31 2.83
N GLY A 172 -10.03 -22.95 1.65
CA GLY A 172 -11.34 -22.34 1.48
C GLY A 172 -12.47 -23.22 1.97
N LEU A 173 -13.59 -22.58 2.33
CA LEU A 173 -14.87 -23.29 2.47
C LEU A 173 -15.32 -23.82 1.11
N GLU A 174 -16.18 -24.84 1.12
CA GLU A 174 -16.84 -25.33 -0.09
C GLU A 174 -17.58 -24.20 -0.81
N SER A 175 -17.61 -24.23 -2.15
CA SER A 175 -18.07 -23.10 -2.97
C SER A 175 -19.48 -22.62 -2.66
N GLU A 176 -20.39 -23.52 -2.31
CA GLU A 176 -21.77 -23.17 -1.92
C GLU A 176 -21.80 -22.39 -0.60
N SER A 177 -21.05 -22.84 0.41
CA SER A 177 -20.87 -22.14 1.68
C SER A 177 -20.14 -20.81 1.51
N ALA A 178 -19.13 -20.76 0.63
CA ALA A 178 -18.36 -19.56 0.35
C ALA A 178 -19.20 -18.46 -0.33
N ALA A 179 -20.14 -18.84 -1.20
CA ALA A 179 -21.07 -17.89 -1.81
C ALA A 179 -22.05 -17.27 -0.79
N GLN A 180 -22.36 -17.99 0.30
CA GLN A 180 -23.26 -17.50 1.35
C GLN A 180 -22.60 -16.44 2.27
N LEU A 181 -21.26 -16.34 2.29
CA LEU A 181 -20.52 -15.39 3.12
C LEU A 181 -20.99 -13.94 2.94
N LYS A 182 -21.44 -13.57 1.73
CA LYS A 182 -21.98 -12.23 1.43
C LYS A 182 -23.21 -11.84 2.27
N LYS A 183 -23.92 -12.82 2.84
CA LYS A 183 -25.09 -12.58 3.70
C LYS A 183 -24.70 -12.11 5.11
N TYR A 184 -23.48 -12.43 5.53
CA TYR A 184 -23.01 -12.26 6.90
C TYR A 184 -22.07 -11.07 7.09
N ALA A 185 -21.46 -10.59 6.02
CA ALA A 185 -20.54 -9.46 6.04
C ALA A 185 -20.87 -8.40 4.99
N ASP A 186 -20.40 -7.19 5.24
CA ASP A 186 -20.45 -6.10 4.26
C ASP A 186 -19.43 -6.36 3.13
N TYR A 187 -18.28 -6.96 3.48
CA TYR A 187 -17.21 -7.32 2.55
C TYR A 187 -16.69 -8.74 2.77
N VAL A 188 -16.36 -9.41 1.68
CA VAL A 188 -15.63 -10.70 1.65
C VAL A 188 -14.35 -10.50 0.83
N LEU A 189 -13.21 -10.66 1.47
CA LEU A 189 -11.89 -10.52 0.86
C LEU A 189 -11.30 -11.92 0.63
N ILE A 190 -10.95 -12.23 -0.61
CA ILE A 190 -10.63 -13.59 -1.05
C ILE A 190 -9.20 -13.63 -1.56
N GLU A 191 -8.32 -14.39 -0.93
CA GLU A 191 -7.01 -14.68 -1.49
C GLU A 191 -7.13 -15.80 -2.53
N ALA A 192 -6.97 -15.48 -3.82
CA ALA A 192 -7.30 -16.38 -4.91
C ALA A 192 -6.13 -17.27 -5.40
N ASP A 193 -4.92 -17.04 -4.88
CA ASP A 193 -3.73 -17.79 -5.26
C ASP A 193 -2.53 -17.67 -4.30
N GLY A 194 -1.63 -18.65 -4.33
CA GLY A 194 -0.38 -18.64 -3.55
C GLY A 194 0.83 -18.19 -4.37
N ALA A 195 1.83 -17.57 -3.73
CA ALA A 195 3.05 -17.08 -4.40
C ALA A 195 4.37 -17.31 -3.63
N ARG A 196 4.36 -18.10 -2.55
CA ARG A 196 5.55 -18.41 -1.71
C ARG A 196 6.37 -17.18 -1.27
N ASN A 197 5.70 -16.08 -0.90
CA ASN A 197 6.32 -14.81 -0.50
C ASN A 197 7.20 -14.13 -1.57
N LEU A 198 7.17 -14.58 -2.82
CA LEU A 198 7.84 -13.90 -3.91
C LEU A 198 7.09 -12.61 -4.30
N PRO A 199 7.80 -11.61 -4.84
CA PRO A 199 7.20 -10.32 -5.16
C PRO A 199 6.34 -10.33 -6.44
N VAL A 200 6.61 -11.23 -7.39
CA VAL A 200 5.88 -11.35 -8.66
C VAL A 200 5.42 -12.79 -8.86
N LYS A 201 4.36 -12.98 -9.64
CA LYS A 201 3.93 -14.30 -10.11
C LYS A 201 3.32 -14.20 -11.50
N VAL A 202 3.56 -15.23 -12.31
CA VAL A 202 2.74 -15.56 -13.48
C VAL A 202 1.97 -16.86 -13.20
N PRO A 203 0.63 -16.88 -13.33
CA PRO A 203 -0.16 -18.06 -13.01
C PRO A 203 0.09 -19.21 -14.00
N ALA A 204 0.05 -20.44 -13.49
CA ALA A 204 -0.08 -21.67 -14.25
C ALA A 204 -1.56 -21.90 -14.64
N GLU A 205 -1.82 -23.01 -15.29
CA GLU A 205 -3.07 -23.39 -15.95
C GLU A 205 -4.26 -23.42 -14.99
N HIS A 206 -4.06 -23.90 -13.76
CA HIS A 206 -5.11 -24.03 -12.73
C HIS A 206 -5.23 -22.81 -11.80
N GLU A 207 -4.43 -21.75 -12.01
CA GLU A 207 -4.50 -20.51 -11.23
C GLU A 207 -4.82 -19.31 -12.14
N PRO A 208 -5.29 -18.18 -11.59
CA PRO A 208 -5.82 -18.04 -10.24
C PRO A 208 -7.20 -18.72 -10.10
N VAL A 209 -7.57 -19.14 -8.89
CA VAL A 209 -8.91 -19.67 -8.65
C VAL A 209 -9.79 -18.50 -8.21
N ILE A 210 -10.31 -17.73 -9.17
CA ILE A 210 -11.20 -16.59 -8.92
C ILE A 210 -12.66 -17.10 -8.86
N PRO A 211 -13.37 -16.95 -7.73
CA PRO A 211 -14.77 -17.35 -7.66
C PRO A 211 -15.66 -16.57 -8.62
N GLU A 212 -16.67 -17.22 -9.18
CA GLU A 212 -17.66 -16.57 -10.05
C GLU A 212 -18.37 -15.42 -9.32
N TYR A 213 -18.68 -15.60 -8.04
CA TYR A 213 -19.32 -14.60 -7.19
C TYR A 213 -18.40 -13.44 -6.78
N ALA A 214 -17.13 -13.39 -7.18
CA ALA A 214 -16.30 -12.21 -6.93
C ALA A 214 -16.82 -11.02 -7.75
N ASP A 215 -16.98 -9.85 -7.12
CA ASP A 215 -17.49 -8.65 -7.77
C ASP A 215 -16.36 -7.86 -8.46
N MET A 216 -15.14 -7.94 -7.93
CA MET A 216 -13.94 -7.26 -8.43
C MET A 216 -12.69 -8.12 -8.20
N VAL A 217 -11.65 -7.89 -9.01
CA VAL A 217 -10.32 -8.47 -8.83
C VAL A 217 -9.29 -7.36 -8.56
N ILE A 218 -8.41 -7.58 -7.59
CA ILE A 218 -7.25 -6.72 -7.30
C ILE A 218 -5.97 -7.52 -7.55
N GLY A 219 -5.18 -7.10 -8.53
CA GLY A 219 -3.83 -7.62 -8.74
C GLY A 219 -2.84 -6.98 -7.77
N VAL A 220 -1.92 -7.76 -7.21
CA VAL A 220 -0.84 -7.26 -6.34
C VAL A 220 0.51 -7.62 -6.93
N VAL A 221 1.42 -6.65 -6.93
CA VAL A 221 2.82 -6.81 -7.33
C VAL A 221 3.72 -6.17 -6.27
N GLY A 222 4.76 -6.88 -5.83
CA GLY A 222 5.79 -6.35 -4.94
C GLY A 222 6.86 -5.62 -5.74
N MET A 223 7.08 -4.34 -5.46
CA MET A 223 8.06 -3.51 -6.17
C MET A 223 9.52 -3.79 -5.77
N ASP A 224 9.72 -4.57 -4.72
CA ASP A 224 11.00 -5.20 -4.35
C ASP A 224 11.47 -6.29 -5.35
N CYS A 225 10.78 -6.45 -6.48
CA CYS A 225 11.24 -7.25 -7.62
C CYS A 225 12.16 -6.49 -8.59
N MET A 226 12.13 -5.16 -8.59
CA MET A 226 12.87 -4.34 -9.57
C MET A 226 14.37 -4.64 -9.52
N GLY A 227 14.95 -4.94 -10.69
CA GLY A 227 16.37 -5.24 -10.83
C GLY A 227 16.80 -6.61 -10.27
N ARG A 228 15.86 -7.47 -9.86
CA ARG A 228 16.14 -8.87 -9.50
C ARG A 228 15.88 -9.79 -10.68
N SER A 229 16.56 -10.94 -10.71
CA SER A 229 16.30 -11.96 -11.72
C SER A 229 14.89 -12.54 -11.60
N ILE A 230 14.30 -12.97 -12.71
CA ILE A 230 13.04 -13.73 -12.73
C ILE A 230 13.13 -14.94 -11.79
N GLU A 231 14.24 -15.67 -11.81
CA GLU A 231 14.47 -16.82 -10.94
C GLU A 231 14.28 -16.51 -9.46
N SER A 232 14.82 -15.37 -9.01
CA SER A 232 14.82 -15.02 -7.58
C SER A 232 13.56 -14.28 -7.12
N ALA A 233 12.76 -13.74 -8.05
CA ALA A 233 11.70 -12.79 -7.74
C ALA A 233 10.32 -13.18 -8.29
N CYS A 234 10.23 -14.11 -9.25
CA CYS A 234 8.96 -14.51 -9.83
C CYS A 234 8.62 -15.95 -9.47
N PHE A 235 7.47 -16.14 -8.82
CA PHE A 235 6.90 -17.48 -8.69
C PHE A 235 6.46 -17.98 -10.07
N ARG A 236 6.83 -19.23 -10.40
CA ARG A 236 6.66 -19.85 -11.73
C ARG A 236 7.48 -19.13 -12.80
N LYS A 237 8.80 -19.08 -12.57
CA LYS A 237 9.80 -18.45 -13.45
C LYS A 237 9.71 -18.92 -14.90
N GLU A 238 9.35 -20.18 -15.12
CA GLU A 238 9.18 -20.77 -16.45
C GLU A 238 8.00 -20.12 -17.19
N LYS A 239 6.87 -19.89 -16.49
CA LYS A 239 5.69 -19.20 -17.03
C LYS A 239 5.94 -17.72 -17.28
N ALA A 240 6.70 -17.07 -16.40
CA ALA A 240 7.13 -15.69 -16.63
C ALA A 240 8.01 -15.56 -17.87
N THR A 241 8.98 -16.47 -18.02
CA THR A 241 9.86 -16.53 -19.18
C THR A 241 9.08 -16.79 -20.47
N GLU A 242 8.13 -17.73 -20.46
CA GLU A 242 7.24 -18.02 -21.60
C GLU A 242 6.42 -16.77 -21.99
N LEU A 243 5.79 -16.11 -21.02
CA LEU A 243 4.96 -14.93 -21.23
C LEU A 243 5.78 -13.78 -21.82
N LEU A 244 6.96 -13.50 -21.27
CA LEU A 244 7.79 -12.37 -21.70
C LEU A 244 8.47 -12.62 -23.06
N ASN A 245 8.77 -13.88 -23.40
CA ASN A 245 9.26 -14.26 -24.73
C ASN A 245 8.20 -14.19 -25.83
N ALA A 246 6.91 -14.08 -25.48
CA ALA A 246 5.86 -13.80 -26.45
C ALA A 246 5.90 -12.34 -26.97
N VAL A 247 6.67 -11.47 -26.33
CA VAL A 247 6.89 -10.08 -26.78
C VAL A 247 7.88 -10.09 -27.96
N PRO A 248 7.52 -9.52 -29.13
CA PRO A 248 8.41 -9.49 -30.29
C PRO A 248 9.76 -8.83 -29.99
N ASN A 249 10.83 -9.38 -30.58
CA ASN A 249 12.21 -8.88 -30.43
C ASN A 249 12.73 -8.87 -29.00
N LYS A 250 12.15 -9.68 -28.11
CA LYS A 250 12.61 -9.88 -26.74
C LYS A 250 13.07 -11.32 -26.55
N THR A 251 14.20 -11.50 -25.88
CA THR A 251 14.67 -12.81 -25.43
C THR A 251 14.91 -12.71 -23.94
N VAL A 252 14.15 -13.51 -23.19
CA VAL A 252 14.15 -13.54 -21.74
C VAL A 252 14.56 -14.94 -21.30
N THR A 253 15.48 -14.99 -20.36
CA THR A 253 15.92 -16.18 -19.63
C THR A 253 15.65 -15.96 -18.14
N GLU A 254 15.80 -16.99 -17.30
CA GLU A 254 15.46 -16.87 -15.87
C GLU A 254 16.37 -15.91 -15.10
N ASP A 255 17.59 -15.64 -15.59
CA ASP A 255 18.54 -14.66 -15.06
C ASP A 255 18.24 -13.22 -15.48
N HIS A 256 17.31 -13.00 -16.43
CA HIS A 256 16.87 -11.68 -16.87
C HIS A 256 16.39 -10.84 -15.68
N LEU A 257 16.91 -9.61 -15.59
CA LEU A 257 16.54 -8.69 -14.52
C LEU A 257 15.20 -8.04 -14.84
N ILE A 258 14.26 -8.15 -13.90
CA ILE A 258 12.91 -7.62 -14.05
C ILE A 258 12.96 -6.09 -14.20
N THR A 259 12.35 -5.63 -15.28
CA THR A 259 12.14 -4.22 -15.64
C THR A 259 10.69 -3.79 -15.42
N GLU A 260 10.43 -2.49 -15.48
CA GLU A 260 9.08 -1.91 -15.46
C GLU A 260 8.23 -2.42 -16.63
N GLU A 261 8.85 -2.63 -17.79
CA GLU A 261 8.18 -3.18 -18.97
C GLU A 261 7.76 -4.63 -18.76
N ASP A 262 8.58 -5.45 -18.08
CA ASP A 262 8.23 -6.83 -17.74
C ASP A 262 7.00 -6.88 -16.84
N ILE A 263 6.97 -6.06 -15.79
CA ILE A 263 5.81 -5.98 -14.89
C ILE A 263 4.58 -5.52 -15.63
N MET A 264 4.69 -4.49 -16.47
CA MET A 264 3.58 -4.03 -17.28
C MET A 264 3.04 -5.15 -18.18
N GLN A 265 3.90 -5.94 -18.84
CA GLN A 265 3.47 -7.08 -19.66
C GLN A 265 2.79 -8.17 -18.83
N ILE A 266 3.31 -8.48 -17.65
CA ILE A 266 2.69 -9.44 -16.73
C ILE A 266 1.32 -8.94 -16.25
N VAL A 267 1.19 -7.64 -15.96
CA VAL A 267 -0.06 -7.04 -15.47
C VAL A 267 -1.17 -7.12 -16.53
N ILE A 268 -0.88 -6.77 -17.78
CA ILE A 268 -1.92 -6.67 -18.81
C ILE A 268 -2.27 -8.00 -19.50
N SER A 269 -1.41 -9.01 -19.35
CA SER A 269 -1.55 -10.26 -20.10
C SER A 269 -2.66 -11.14 -19.52
N GLU A 270 -3.49 -11.70 -20.41
CA GLU A 270 -4.47 -12.76 -20.11
C GLU A 270 -3.82 -14.07 -19.64
N ARG A 271 -2.49 -14.20 -19.78
CA ARG A 271 -1.70 -15.28 -19.17
C ARG A 271 -1.01 -14.84 -17.87
N GLY A 272 -1.10 -13.55 -17.53
CA GLY A 272 -0.51 -12.91 -16.36
C GLY A 272 -1.58 -12.57 -15.32
N LEU A 273 -1.58 -11.34 -14.79
CA LEU A 273 -2.54 -10.94 -13.74
C LEU A 273 -3.98 -10.76 -14.24
N ARG A 274 -4.20 -10.66 -15.55
CA ARG A 274 -5.55 -10.60 -16.13
C ARG A 274 -6.17 -11.98 -16.35
N LYS A 275 -5.42 -13.06 -16.13
CA LYS A 275 -5.92 -14.42 -16.33
C LYS A 275 -7.18 -14.68 -15.49
N ASP A 276 -8.23 -15.18 -16.15
CA ASP A 276 -9.52 -15.55 -15.58
C ASP A 276 -10.30 -14.40 -14.89
N VAL A 277 -9.87 -13.14 -15.07
CA VAL A 277 -10.59 -11.95 -14.55
C VAL A 277 -11.92 -11.75 -15.29
N GLY A 278 -11.92 -12.00 -16.61
CA GLY A 278 -13.09 -11.79 -17.47
C GLY A 278 -13.49 -10.31 -17.52
N GLN A 279 -14.79 -10.03 -17.42
CA GLN A 279 -15.34 -8.67 -17.47
C GLN A 279 -15.41 -7.99 -16.10
N LYS A 280 -14.88 -8.62 -15.04
CA LYS A 280 -14.91 -8.03 -13.70
C LYS A 280 -14.01 -6.78 -13.65
N PRO A 281 -14.39 -5.72 -12.90
CA PRO A 281 -13.50 -4.62 -12.59
C PRO A 281 -12.15 -5.13 -12.07
N PHE A 282 -11.07 -4.51 -12.54
CA PHE A 282 -9.70 -4.88 -12.17
C PHE A 282 -8.90 -3.66 -11.73
N LYS A 283 -8.37 -3.70 -10.51
CA LYS A 283 -7.47 -2.68 -9.96
C LYS A 283 -6.10 -3.29 -9.66
N LEU A 284 -5.06 -2.45 -9.66
CA LEU A 284 -3.69 -2.88 -9.38
C LEU A 284 -3.14 -2.22 -8.13
N ILE A 285 -2.46 -3.00 -7.30
CA ILE A 285 -1.65 -2.53 -6.18
C ILE A 285 -0.18 -2.83 -6.47
N LEU A 286 0.62 -1.76 -6.55
CA LEU A 286 2.07 -1.80 -6.55
C LEU A 286 2.56 -1.64 -5.10
N ASN A 287 2.81 -2.76 -4.46
CA ASN A 287 3.13 -2.85 -3.03
C ASN A 287 4.64 -2.81 -2.78
N LYS A 288 5.03 -2.71 -1.50
CA LYS A 288 6.43 -2.71 -1.03
C LYS A 288 7.29 -1.57 -1.60
N VAL A 289 6.69 -0.40 -1.81
CA VAL A 289 7.38 0.80 -2.27
C VAL A 289 7.99 1.54 -1.08
N HIS A 290 9.19 1.15 -0.68
CA HIS A 290 9.84 1.64 0.54
C HIS A 290 10.90 2.73 0.30
N ASP A 291 11.33 2.93 -0.95
CA ASP A 291 12.41 3.85 -1.32
C ASP A 291 12.11 4.61 -2.63
N GLN A 292 13.00 5.54 -2.98
CA GLN A 292 12.81 6.40 -4.15
C GLN A 292 12.92 5.64 -5.48
N ASN A 293 13.76 4.61 -5.56
CA ASN A 293 13.95 3.83 -6.79
C ASN A 293 12.73 2.95 -7.04
N THR A 294 12.25 2.24 -6.03
CA THR A 294 11.00 1.44 -6.13
C THR A 294 9.80 2.33 -6.43
N ARG A 295 9.75 3.56 -5.88
CA ARG A 295 8.71 4.54 -6.21
C ARG A 295 8.78 5.03 -7.66
N GLN A 296 9.96 5.41 -8.13
CA GLN A 296 10.15 5.86 -9.51
C GLN A 296 9.78 4.76 -10.51
N SER A 297 10.12 3.51 -10.20
CA SER A 297 9.73 2.33 -10.98
C SER A 297 8.20 2.18 -11.00
N ALA A 298 7.55 2.26 -9.83
CA ALA A 298 6.09 2.16 -9.72
C ALA A 298 5.37 3.28 -10.51
N GLU A 299 5.84 4.53 -10.40
CA GLU A 299 5.29 5.66 -11.16
C GLU A 299 5.48 5.48 -12.68
N THR A 300 6.59 4.88 -13.10
CA THR A 300 6.85 4.53 -14.50
C THR A 300 5.87 3.46 -14.99
N ILE A 301 5.67 2.39 -14.22
CA ILE A 301 4.68 1.35 -14.52
C ILE A 301 3.27 1.94 -14.65
N ILE A 302 2.86 2.82 -13.73
CA ILE A 302 1.55 3.49 -13.79
C ILE A 302 1.41 4.30 -15.08
N LYS A 303 2.45 5.04 -15.50
CA LYS A 303 2.42 5.79 -16.77
C LYS A 303 2.27 4.85 -17.98
N LEU A 304 3.00 3.73 -17.99
CA LEU A 304 2.90 2.72 -19.04
C LEU A 304 1.50 2.09 -19.08
N LEU A 305 0.92 1.76 -17.93
CA LEU A 305 -0.41 1.17 -17.82
C LEU A 305 -1.53 2.14 -18.26
N LYS A 306 -1.42 3.42 -17.88
CA LYS A 306 -2.35 4.47 -18.34
C LYS A 306 -2.38 4.58 -19.86
N SER A 307 -1.23 4.48 -20.52
CA SER A 307 -1.16 4.49 -21.99
C SER A 307 -1.89 3.31 -22.66
N ARG A 308 -2.25 2.27 -21.89
CA ARG A 308 -2.98 1.08 -22.34
C ARG A 308 -4.39 0.96 -21.74
N GLY A 309 -4.93 2.03 -21.17
CA GLY A 309 -6.30 2.09 -20.64
C GLY A 309 -6.47 1.46 -19.25
N ILE A 310 -5.39 1.24 -18.50
CA ILE A 310 -5.46 0.82 -17.09
C ILE A 310 -5.14 2.04 -16.22
N GLU A 311 -6.18 2.62 -15.63
CA GLU A 311 -6.07 3.90 -14.93
C GLU A 311 -6.00 3.76 -13.40
N GLU A 312 -6.54 2.67 -12.85
CA GLU A 312 -6.75 2.50 -11.41
C GLU A 312 -5.65 1.65 -10.77
N CYS A 313 -4.53 2.32 -10.48
CA CYS A 313 -3.36 1.75 -9.80
C CYS A 313 -3.10 2.47 -8.48
N LEU A 314 -2.76 1.71 -7.44
CA LEU A 314 -2.42 2.20 -6.12
C LEU A 314 -0.98 1.84 -5.76
N ILE A 315 -0.26 2.77 -5.13
CA ILE A 315 1.06 2.51 -4.56
C ILE A 315 0.92 2.33 -3.05
N THR A 316 1.45 1.23 -2.51
CA THR A 316 1.38 0.94 -1.07
C THR A 316 2.73 0.53 -0.49
N SER A 317 2.87 0.75 0.81
CA SER A 317 3.99 0.29 1.61
C SER A 317 3.49 0.00 3.02
N TYR A 318 3.79 -1.19 3.56
CA TYR A 318 3.47 -1.54 4.95
C TYR A 318 4.76 -1.60 5.76
N ASN A 319 4.73 -1.20 7.03
CA ASN A 319 5.87 -1.43 7.91
C ASN A 319 5.93 -2.93 8.22
N GLU A 320 7.03 -3.61 7.86
CA GLU A 320 7.22 -5.05 8.13
C GLU A 320 7.17 -5.44 9.62
N LYS A 321 7.08 -4.45 10.52
CA LYS A 321 7.19 -4.64 11.97
C LYS A 321 5.94 -5.17 12.68
N GLU A 322 4.82 -5.38 11.99
CA GLU A 322 3.57 -5.64 12.72
C GLU A 322 2.99 -7.05 12.64
N ARG A 323 3.41 -7.97 11.76
CA ARG A 323 2.83 -9.33 11.74
C ARG A 323 3.81 -10.41 11.29
N ALA A 324 4.52 -10.97 12.26
CA ALA A 324 5.10 -12.31 12.20
C ALA A 324 4.31 -13.22 13.15
#